data_AF-A0A4R2N737-F1
#
_entry.id   AF-A0A4R2N737-F1
#
_cell.length_a   1.000
_cell.length_b   1.000
_cell.length_c   1.000
_cell.angle_alpha   90.00
_cell.angle_beta   90.00
_cell.angle_gamma   90.00
#
_symmetry.space_group_name_H-M   'P 1'
#
loop_
_entity.id
_entity.type
_entity.pdbx_description
1 polymer ?
#
loop_
_entity_poly.entity_id
_entity_poly.type
_entity_poly.pdbx_seq_one_letter_code
_entity_poly.pdbx_strand_id
1 'polypeptide(L)'
;MKNMFQKDPTMPQRLAATFALLLLAGCDIPGLGPDPRAVQREAEAQAIGGACRHALRGLEDCYTLNPKSPKAAVFAGWKDMDSYMRENKIEGAPSVLGKAPPPKAARDEAAETETQGTASTNRS
;
A
#
# COMPACT_ATOMS: atom_id res chain seq x y z
N MET A 1 10.56 51.66 -41.14
CA MET A 1 11.95 51.32 -40.74
C MET A 1 11.87 50.07 -39.87
N LYS A 2 12.61 49.03 -40.23
CA LYS A 2 12.45 47.65 -39.75
C LYS A 2 12.97 47.47 -38.32
N ASN A 3 12.07 46.95 -37.49
CA ASN A 3 12.13 46.38 -36.14
C ASN A 3 13.51 46.00 -35.56
N MET A 4 13.83 46.58 -34.40
CA MET A 4 13.89 45.95 -33.06
C MET A 4 14.51 44.54 -32.84
N PHE A 5 15.31 44.00 -33.75
CA PHE A 5 16.12 42.80 -33.46
C PHE A 5 17.54 43.20 -33.04
N GLN A 6 17.63 43.76 -31.84
CA GLN A 6 18.90 43.85 -31.15
C GLN A 6 19.24 42.43 -30.69
N LYS A 7 20.21 41.80 -31.35
CA LYS A 7 20.64 40.43 -31.10
C LYS A 7 21.49 40.42 -29.82
N ASP A 8 20.82 40.44 -28.67
CA ASP A 8 21.48 40.35 -27.38
C ASP A 8 22.18 38.98 -27.27
N PRO A 9 23.51 38.92 -27.11
CA PRO A 9 24.26 37.66 -27.06
C PRO A 9 23.87 36.79 -25.86
N THR A 10 23.14 37.35 -24.89
CA THR A 10 22.62 36.69 -23.70
C THR A 10 21.32 35.92 -23.96
N MET A 11 20.60 36.21 -25.05
CA MET A 11 19.33 35.56 -25.40
C MET A 11 19.49 34.06 -25.75
N PRO A 12 20.43 33.63 -26.60
CA PRO A 12 20.64 32.19 -26.86
C PRO A 12 21.13 31.45 -25.61
N GLN A 13 21.89 32.12 -24.74
CA GLN A 13 22.40 31.55 -23.50
C GLN A 13 21.29 31.36 -22.45
N ARG A 14 20.35 32.31 -22.36
CA ARG A 14 19.14 32.18 -21.54
C ARG A 14 18.21 31.09 -22.06
N LEU A 15 18.02 31.01 -23.38
CA LEU A 15 17.22 29.96 -24.01
C LEU A 15 17.83 28.57 -23.79
N ALA A 16 19.14 28.43 -23.94
CA ALA A 16 19.86 27.19 -23.64
C ALA A 16 19.75 26.80 -22.16
N ALA A 17 19.86 27.76 -21.24
CA ALA A 17 19.69 27.53 -19.80
C ALA A 17 18.25 27.10 -19.44
N THR A 18 17.23 27.73 -20.03
CA THR A 18 15.82 27.32 -19.82
C THR A 18 15.53 25.95 -20.42
N PHE A 19 16.12 25.62 -21.56
CA PHE A 19 15.95 24.32 -22.19
C PHE A 19 16.66 23.22 -21.39
N ALA A 20 17.84 23.50 -20.81
CA ALA A 20 18.52 22.62 -19.88
C ALA A 20 17.68 22.38 -18.60
N LEU A 21 17.07 23.42 -18.03
CA LEU A 21 16.16 23.30 -16.88
C LEU A 21 14.90 22.48 -17.21
N LEU A 22 14.33 22.65 -18.41
CA LEU A 22 13.19 21.85 -18.88
C LEU A 22 13.56 20.38 -19.10
N LEU A 23 14.76 20.11 -19.62
CA LEU A 23 15.30 18.75 -19.75
C LEU A 23 15.55 18.09 -18.39
N LEU A 24 15.95 18.86 -17.37
CA LEU A 24 16.09 18.38 -15.99
C LEU A 24 14.74 18.18 -15.27
N ALA A 25 13.69 18.91 -15.66
CA ALA A 25 12.34 18.75 -15.10
C ALA A 25 11.54 17.59 -15.74
N GLY A 26 12.06 16.96 -16.80
CA GLY A 26 11.44 15.85 -17.53
C GLY A 26 11.87 14.45 -17.11
N CYS A 27 12.76 14.32 -16.13
CA CYS A 27 13.01 13.04 -15.47
C CYS A 27 11.93 12.85 -14.39
N ASP A 28 11.21 11.73 -14.47
CA ASP A 28 10.41 11.12 -13.40
C ASP A 28 10.87 11.66 -12.03
N ILE A 29 10.01 12.41 -11.30
CA ILE A 29 10.41 13.08 -10.05
C ILE A 29 10.91 12.00 -9.08
N PRO A 30 12.24 11.84 -8.95
CA PRO A 30 12.80 10.75 -8.17
C PRO A 30 12.72 11.22 -6.72
N GLY A 31 11.62 10.93 -6.05
CA GLY A 31 11.39 11.44 -4.70
C GLY A 31 10.01 11.19 -4.12
N LEU A 32 8.99 10.98 -4.96
CA LEU A 32 7.71 10.44 -4.51
C LEU A 32 7.65 8.97 -4.90
N GLY A 33 8.47 8.16 -4.23
CA GLY A 33 8.33 6.71 -4.32
C GLY A 33 6.90 6.25 -4.01
N PRO A 34 6.56 4.98 -4.31
CA PRO A 34 5.25 4.44 -3.98
C PRO A 34 4.89 4.76 -2.52
N ASP A 35 3.63 5.13 -2.28
CA ASP A 35 3.13 5.49 -0.95
C ASP A 35 3.67 4.50 0.09
N PRO A 36 4.38 4.96 1.15
CA PRO A 36 4.97 4.07 2.14
C PRO A 36 3.96 3.08 2.71
N ARG A 37 2.67 3.45 2.79
CA ARG A 37 1.62 2.52 3.21
C ARG A 37 1.35 1.45 2.18
N ALA A 38 1.34 1.77 0.89
CA ALA A 38 1.19 0.77 -0.18
C ALA A 38 2.37 -0.22 -0.17
N VAL A 39 3.61 0.27 -0.03
CA VAL A 39 4.80 -0.58 0.09
C VAL A 39 4.70 -1.49 1.32
N GLN A 40 4.32 -0.94 2.48
CA GLN A 40 4.13 -1.75 3.68
C GLN A 40 3.05 -2.81 3.46
N ARG A 41 1.91 -2.44 2.88
CA ARG A 41 0.80 -3.38 2.60
C ARG A 41 1.23 -4.53 1.69
N GLU A 42 2.06 -4.25 0.71
CA GLU A 42 2.60 -5.27 -0.19
C GLU A 42 3.61 -6.17 0.53
N ALA A 43 4.53 -5.60 1.32
CA ALA A 43 5.49 -6.35 2.12
C ALA A 43 4.80 -7.27 3.15
N GLU A 44 3.78 -6.76 3.86
CA GLU A 44 2.95 -7.55 4.77
C GLU A 44 2.26 -8.70 4.03
N ALA A 45 1.74 -8.46 2.83
CA ALA A 45 1.08 -9.49 2.05
C ALA A 45 2.06 -10.59 1.60
N GLN A 46 3.27 -10.24 1.18
CA GLN A 46 4.32 -11.21 0.88
C GLN A 46 4.71 -12.02 2.12
N ALA A 47 4.86 -11.36 3.28
CA ALA A 47 5.15 -12.05 4.54
C ALA A 47 4.06 -13.05 4.92
N ILE A 48 2.78 -12.67 4.76
CA ILE A 48 1.63 -13.55 4.96
C ILE A 48 1.69 -14.77 4.02
N GLY A 49 1.98 -14.56 2.73
CA GLY A 49 2.12 -15.63 1.75
C GLY A 49 3.20 -16.63 2.11
N GLY A 50 4.38 -16.13 2.49
CA GLY A 50 5.49 -16.97 2.94
C GLY A 50 5.13 -17.75 4.20
N ALA A 51 4.53 -17.09 5.20
CA ALA A 51 4.05 -17.76 6.41
C ALA A 51 3.03 -18.87 6.11
N CYS A 52 2.08 -18.62 5.20
CA CYS A 52 1.10 -19.63 4.78
C CYS A 52 1.77 -20.85 4.14
N ARG A 53 2.80 -20.65 3.31
CA ARG A 53 3.53 -21.76 2.69
C ARG A 53 4.27 -22.59 3.73
N HIS A 54 5.01 -21.91 4.61
CA HIS A 54 5.73 -22.55 5.70
C HIS A 54 4.77 -23.30 6.64
N ALA A 55 3.56 -22.77 6.80
CA ALA A 55 2.48 -23.41 7.55
C ALA A 55 1.81 -24.61 6.85
N LEU A 56 2.34 -25.04 5.69
CA LEU A 56 1.81 -26.10 4.84
C LEU A 56 0.35 -25.86 4.40
N ARG A 57 -0.03 -24.60 4.20
CA ARG A 57 -1.37 -24.21 3.75
C ARG A 57 -1.42 -23.97 2.25
N GLY A 58 -2.56 -24.33 1.64
CA GLY A 58 -2.88 -23.96 0.27
C GLY A 58 -3.17 -22.45 0.13
N LEU A 59 -3.02 -21.93 -1.08
CA LEU A 59 -3.25 -20.51 -1.40
C LEU A 59 -4.71 -20.09 -1.18
N GLU A 60 -5.67 -20.94 -1.54
CA GLU A 60 -7.11 -20.66 -1.36
C GLU A 60 -7.48 -20.44 0.11
N ASP A 61 -6.90 -21.24 1.01
CA ASP A 61 -7.07 -21.04 2.45
C ASP A 61 -6.40 -19.75 2.93
N CYS A 62 -5.20 -19.45 2.39
CA CYS A 62 -4.48 -18.24 2.75
C CYS A 62 -5.26 -16.97 2.36
N TYR A 63 -5.91 -16.96 1.20
CA TYR A 63 -6.80 -15.87 0.77
C TYR A 63 -8.05 -15.76 1.63
N THR A 64 -8.63 -16.89 2.03
CA THR A 64 -9.81 -16.93 2.91
C THR A 64 -9.49 -16.35 4.29
N LEU A 65 -8.30 -16.64 4.83
CA LEU A 65 -7.85 -16.12 6.13
C LEU A 65 -7.41 -14.65 6.07
N ASN A 66 -6.98 -14.17 4.91
CA ASN A 66 -6.42 -12.83 4.73
C ASN A 66 -7.17 -12.04 3.64
N PRO A 67 -8.48 -11.80 3.78
CA PRO A 67 -9.29 -11.18 2.72
C PRO A 67 -8.91 -9.72 2.42
N LYS A 68 -8.20 -9.06 3.34
CA LYS A 68 -7.74 -7.66 3.20
C LYS A 68 -6.36 -7.55 2.54
N SER A 69 -5.67 -8.68 2.33
CA SER A 69 -4.32 -8.68 1.77
C SER A 69 -4.36 -8.74 0.25
N PRO A 70 -3.51 -7.97 -0.46
CA PRO A 70 -3.35 -8.07 -1.90
C PRO A 70 -3.00 -9.49 -2.34
N LYS A 71 -3.93 -10.18 -3.02
CA LYS A 71 -3.76 -11.60 -3.42
C LYS A 71 -2.50 -11.85 -4.23
N ALA A 72 -2.16 -10.95 -5.15
CA ALA A 72 -0.96 -11.07 -5.98
C ALA A 72 0.33 -11.08 -5.15
N ALA A 73 0.42 -10.21 -4.14
CA ALA A 73 1.58 -10.12 -3.25
C ALA A 73 1.65 -11.33 -2.29
N VAL A 74 0.49 -11.80 -1.80
CA VAL A 74 0.40 -13.07 -1.05
C VAL A 74 0.92 -14.24 -1.89
N PHE A 75 0.49 -14.34 -3.15
CA PHE A 75 1.01 -15.37 -4.06
C PHE A 75 2.52 -15.24 -4.26
N ALA A 76 3.02 -14.01 -4.42
CA ALA A 76 4.45 -13.76 -4.59
C ALA A 76 5.27 -14.26 -3.39
N GLY A 77 4.87 -13.93 -2.17
CA GLY A 77 5.55 -14.43 -0.98
C GLY A 77 5.43 -15.96 -0.81
N TRP A 78 4.28 -16.54 -1.19
CA TRP A 78 4.06 -17.99 -1.15
C TRP A 78 4.99 -18.74 -2.10
N LYS A 79 5.15 -18.28 -3.36
CA LYS A 79 6.05 -18.91 -4.34
C LYS A 79 7.52 -18.81 -3.88
N ASP A 80 7.91 -17.67 -3.32
CA ASP A 80 9.29 -17.42 -2.92
C ASP A 80 9.66 -18.33 -1.73
N MET A 81 8.73 -18.48 -0.78
CA MET A 81 8.91 -19.43 0.32
C MET A 81 8.87 -20.88 -0.16
N ASP A 82 8.05 -21.24 -1.16
CA ASP A 82 8.04 -22.61 -1.71
C ASP A 82 9.38 -22.96 -2.35
N SER A 83 9.90 -22.08 -3.20
CA SER A 83 11.23 -22.23 -3.80
C SER A 83 12.31 -22.32 -2.72
N TYR A 84 12.29 -21.41 -1.75
CA TYR A 84 13.24 -21.40 -0.64
C TYR A 84 13.23 -22.71 0.15
N MET A 85 12.04 -23.22 0.52
CA MET A 85 11.91 -24.47 1.25
C MET A 85 12.40 -25.67 0.43
N ARG A 86 12.15 -25.70 -0.88
CA ARG A 86 12.61 -26.78 -1.78
C ARG A 86 14.12 -26.78 -1.96
N GLU A 87 14.70 -25.60 -2.17
CA GLU A 87 16.13 -25.42 -2.36
C GLU A 87 16.92 -25.74 -1.09
N ASN A 88 16.36 -25.41 0.08
CA ASN A 88 17.04 -25.54 1.37
C ASN A 88 16.57 -26.74 2.20
N LYS A 89 15.66 -27.58 1.67
CA LYS A 89 15.09 -28.75 2.35
C LYS A 89 14.49 -28.43 3.73
N ILE A 90 13.80 -27.31 3.81
CA ILE A 90 13.16 -26.85 5.04
C ILE A 90 11.80 -27.52 5.17
N GLU A 91 11.58 -28.17 6.31
CA GLU A 91 10.27 -28.72 6.66
C GLU A 91 9.33 -27.60 7.12
N GLY A 92 8.09 -27.65 6.65
CA GLY A 92 7.05 -26.73 7.10
C GLY A 92 6.48 -27.14 8.45
N ALA A 93 5.88 -26.19 9.15
CA ALA A 93 5.23 -26.40 10.44
C ALA A 93 3.71 -26.23 10.30
N PRO A 94 2.91 -27.31 10.24
CA PRO A 94 1.46 -27.22 10.10
C PRO A 94 0.83 -26.24 11.10
N SER A 95 0.00 -25.32 10.61
CA SER A 95 -0.72 -24.40 11.49
C SER A 95 -1.78 -25.14 12.33
N VAL A 96 -1.75 -24.92 13.64
CA VAL A 96 -2.78 -25.41 14.58
C VAL A 96 -4.02 -24.51 14.64
N LEU A 97 -4.02 -23.37 13.93
CA LEU A 97 -5.13 -22.44 13.93
C LEU A 97 -6.22 -22.90 12.94
N GLY A 98 -7.39 -23.21 13.50
CA GLY A 98 -8.62 -23.48 12.77
C GLY A 98 -9.19 -22.25 12.07
N LYS A 99 -10.24 -22.44 11.26
CA LYS A 99 -10.92 -21.35 10.54
C LYS A 99 -11.49 -20.36 11.56
N ALA A 100 -11.09 -19.09 11.47
CA ALA A 100 -11.64 -18.05 12.34
C ALA A 100 -13.15 -17.91 12.07
N PRO A 101 -13.99 -17.73 13.10
CA PRO A 101 -15.42 -17.52 12.91
C PRO A 101 -15.65 -16.26 12.05
N PRO A 102 -16.70 -16.26 11.21
CA PRO A 102 -16.99 -15.10 10.36
C PRO A 102 -17.17 -13.85 11.24
N PRO A 103 -16.69 -12.68 10.79
CA PRO A 103 -16.89 -11.44 11.54
C PRO A 103 -18.39 -11.23 11.73
N LYS A 104 -18.83 -11.15 12.99
CA LYS A 104 -20.19 -10.72 13.31
C LYS A 104 -20.34 -9.33 12.68
N ALA A 105 -21.35 -9.17 11.82
CA ALA A 105 -21.72 -7.87 11.31
C ALA A 105 -21.95 -6.96 12.52
N ALA A 106 -21.05 -5.99 12.72
CA ALA A 106 -21.33 -4.88 13.61
C ALA A 106 -22.52 -4.17 12.98
N ARG A 107 -23.70 -4.32 13.59
CA ARG A 107 -24.84 -3.47 13.27
C ARG A 107 -24.40 -2.04 13.50
N ASP A 108 -24.62 -1.21 12.49
CA ASP A 108 -24.57 0.23 12.56
C ASP A 108 -25.53 0.72 13.66
N GLU A 109 -25.01 0.98 14.86
CA GLU A 109 -25.69 1.72 15.93
C GLU A 109 -24.71 2.77 16.48
N ALA A 110 -24.39 3.74 15.63
CA ALA A 110 -23.82 5.02 16.04
C ALA A 110 -24.29 6.12 15.07
N ALA A 111 -25.60 6.19 14.87
CA ALA A 111 -26.27 7.40 14.45
C ALA A 111 -27.48 7.58 15.39
N GLU A 112 -27.54 8.78 15.98
CA GLU A 112 -28.65 9.30 16.78
C GLU A 112 -28.75 8.82 18.24
N THR A 113 -28.05 9.50 19.15
CA THR A 113 -28.68 10.17 20.31
C THR A 113 -27.71 11.24 20.84
N GLU A 114 -27.55 12.33 20.09
CA GLU A 114 -27.24 13.65 20.66
C GLU A 114 -28.43 14.55 20.36
N THR A 115 -29.45 14.49 21.23
CA THR A 115 -30.35 15.61 21.54
C THR A 115 -31.10 15.21 22.82
N GLN A 116 -30.58 15.65 23.95
CA GLN A 116 -31.35 16.20 25.09
C GLN A 116 -30.39 16.55 26.24
N GLY A 117 -29.71 17.69 26.07
CA GLY A 117 -29.42 18.53 27.23
C GLY A 117 -30.70 19.22 27.71
N THR A 118 -30.68 19.68 28.95
CA THR A 118 -31.68 20.48 29.69
C THR A 118 -32.97 19.80 30.17
N ALA A 119 -32.95 19.24 31.38
CA ALA A 119 -33.68 19.78 32.55
C ALA A 119 -33.66 18.79 33.73
N SER A 120 -32.69 18.95 34.64
CA SER A 120 -32.76 18.36 35.97
C SER A 120 -33.60 19.30 36.85
N THR A 121 -34.81 18.88 37.22
CA THR A 121 -35.66 19.51 38.24
C THR A 121 -36.29 18.41 39.08
N ASN A 122 -35.62 18.06 40.18
CA ASN A 122 -36.10 18.22 41.55
C ASN A 122 -35.42 17.22 42.49
N ARG A 123 -34.79 17.80 43.52
CA ARG A 123 -34.49 17.19 44.80
C ARG A 123 -35.25 18.02 45.83
N SER A 124 -36.01 17.33 46.69
CA SER A 124 -36.75 17.81 47.87
C SER A 124 -38.10 18.49 47.63
#